data_AF-A0A6H5I1Q1-F1
#
_entry.id   AF-A0A6H5I1Q1-F1
#
_cell.length_a   1.000
_cell.length_b   1.000
_cell.length_c   1.000
_cell.angle_alpha   90.00
_cell.angle_beta   90.00
_cell.angle_gamma   90.00
#
_symmetry.space_group_name_H-M   'P 1'
#
loop_
_entity.id
_entity.type
_entity.pdbx_description
1 polymer ?
#
loop_
_entity_poly.entity_id
_entity_poly.type
_entity_poly.pdbx_seq_one_letter_code
_entity_poly.pdbx_strand_id
1 'polypeptide(L)'
;MTTLLNDDETYEKIDHNPFESLQTRTKLLLKEVNVECDRNLSVFQLSLSDTSLARAYGLPKIHKKDVPLRPIISLVGSPTYVLAKIFLRRTVTCRQTTSFPRRQQLRLQ
;
A
#
# COMPACT_ATOMS: atom_id res chain seq x y z
N MET A 1 6.13 11.71 15.43
CA MET A 1 5.08 11.15 14.56
C MET A 1 3.77 11.88 14.69
N THR A 2 3.33 12.21 15.90
CA THR A 2 2.11 12.99 16.14
C THR A 2 2.06 14.31 15.37
N THR A 3 3.16 15.06 15.33
CA THR A 3 3.26 16.30 14.54
C THR A 3 3.07 16.12 13.03
N LEU A 4 3.43 14.94 12.48
CA LEU A 4 3.27 14.62 11.05
C LEU A 4 1.84 14.18 10.72
N LEU A 5 1.18 13.47 11.63
CA LEU A 5 -0.14 12.89 11.43
C LEU A 5 -1.29 13.86 11.80
N ASN A 6 -0.97 15.02 12.36
CA ASN A 6 -1.93 16.08 12.68
C ASN A 6 -2.21 17.01 11.48
N ASP A 7 -1.66 16.72 10.30
CA ASP A 7 -1.94 17.49 9.09
C ASP A 7 -3.30 17.09 8.50
N ASP A 8 -4.27 18.00 8.59
CA ASP A 8 -5.63 17.80 8.08
C ASP A 8 -5.73 17.93 6.54
N GLU A 9 -4.70 18.44 5.86
CA GLU A 9 -4.66 18.52 4.38
C GLU A 9 -4.30 17.16 3.74
N THR A 10 -3.41 16.39 4.38
CA THR A 10 -2.88 15.14 3.82
C THR A 10 -3.54 13.88 4.40
N TYR A 11 -3.93 13.91 5.68
CA TYR A 11 -4.44 12.74 6.39
C TYR A 11 -5.83 13.00 6.97
N GLU A 12 -6.67 11.97 6.91
CA GLU A 12 -8.01 11.99 7.49
C GLU A 12 -8.06 11.10 8.73
N LYS A 13 -8.78 11.55 9.76
CA LYS A 13 -9.05 10.74 10.95
C LYS A 13 -10.13 9.73 10.62
N ILE A 14 -9.87 8.47 10.99
CA ILE A 14 -10.80 7.37 10.79
C ILE A 14 -11.36 6.98 12.15
N ASP A 15 -12.69 6.94 12.26
CA ASP A 15 -13.37 6.67 13.53
C ASP A 15 -13.40 5.18 13.90
N HIS A 16 -13.32 4.28 12.92
CA HIS A 16 -13.47 2.84 13.09
C HIS A 16 -12.34 2.07 12.41
N ASN A 17 -12.00 0.89 12.94
CA ASN A 17 -10.99 0.04 12.34
C ASN A 17 -11.45 -0.48 10.95
N PRO A 18 -10.77 -0.10 9.84
CA PRO A 18 -11.22 -0.49 8.51
C PRO A 18 -10.81 -1.92 8.14
N PHE A 19 -10.10 -2.66 9.01
CA PHE A 19 -9.48 -3.94 8.70
C PHE A 19 -10.46 -4.99 8.17
N GLU A 20 -11.59 -5.20 8.85
CA GLU A 20 -12.56 -6.23 8.47
C GLU A 20 -13.19 -5.97 7.09
N SER A 21 -13.55 -4.71 6.84
CA SER A 21 -14.08 -4.26 5.54
C SER A 21 -13.05 -4.46 4.43
N LEU A 22 -11.80 -4.06 4.68
CA LEU A 22 -10.68 -4.27 3.76
C LEU A 22 -10.45 -5.75 3.47
N GLN A 23 -10.45 -6.59 4.51
CA GLN A 23 -10.22 -8.02 4.38
C GLN A 23 -11.34 -8.69 3.57
N THR A 24 -12.60 -8.36 3.86
CA THR A 24 -13.77 -8.89 3.13
C THR A 24 -13.74 -8.49 1.67
N ARG A 25 -13.54 -7.19 1.38
CA ARG A 25 -13.44 -6.70 0.00
C ARG A 25 -12.28 -7.35 -0.76
N THR A 26 -11.13 -7.51 -0.12
CA THR A 26 -9.97 -8.15 -0.74
C THR A 26 -10.23 -9.64 -1.03
N LYS A 27 -10.91 -10.36 -0.12
CA LYS A 27 -11.31 -11.77 -0.34
C LYS A 27 -12.20 -11.92 -1.58
N LEU A 28 -13.17 -11.02 -1.75
CA LEU A 28 -14.06 -11.04 -2.93
C LEU A 28 -13.25 -10.85 -4.22
N LEU A 29 -12.43 -9.80 -4.27
CA LEU A 29 -11.57 -9.51 -5.43
C LEU A 29 -10.59 -10.66 -5.72
N LEU A 30 -10.04 -11.31 -4.69
CA LEU A 30 -9.15 -12.46 -4.89
C LEU A 30 -9.86 -13.66 -5.49
N LYS A 31 -11.12 -13.91 -5.12
CA LYS A 31 -11.93 -14.98 -5.72
C LYS A 31 -12.22 -14.69 -7.18
N GLU A 32 -12.66 -13.46 -7.50
CA GLU A 32 -12.91 -13.00 -8.87
C GLU A 32 -11.66 -13.15 -9.73
N VAL A 33 -10.53 -12.59 -9.26
CA VAL A 33 -9.26 -12.67 -9.97
C VAL A 33 -8.79 -14.12 -10.10
N ASN A 34 -8.99 -14.99 -9.11
CA ASN A 34 -8.58 -16.39 -9.22
C ASN A 34 -9.33 -17.12 -10.34
N VAL A 35 -10.62 -16.83 -10.50
CA VAL A 35 -11.47 -17.40 -11.56
C VAL A 35 -11.09 -16.83 -12.93
N GLU A 36 -11.04 -15.51 -13.07
CA GLU A 36 -10.76 -14.86 -14.35
C GLU A 36 -9.34 -15.12 -14.88
N CYS A 37 -8.40 -15.38 -13.97
CA CYS A 37 -6.98 -15.38 -14.28
C CYS A 37 -6.33 -16.75 -14.17
N ASP A 38 -7.12 -17.79 -13.87
CA ASP A 38 -6.72 -19.18 -13.66
C ASP A 38 -5.39 -19.32 -12.90
N ARG A 39 -5.27 -18.56 -11.80
CA ARG A 39 -4.01 -18.44 -11.05
C ARG A 39 -3.78 -19.61 -10.09
N ASN A 40 -4.77 -20.48 -9.92
CA ASN A 40 -4.76 -21.61 -8.98
C ASN A 40 -4.19 -21.21 -7.60
N LEU A 41 -4.74 -20.13 -7.03
CA LEU A 41 -4.31 -19.62 -5.73
C LEU A 41 -4.58 -20.65 -4.62
N SER A 42 -3.65 -20.77 -3.68
CA SER A 42 -3.80 -21.65 -2.52
C SER A 42 -4.95 -21.19 -1.61
N VAL A 43 -5.53 -22.15 -0.86
CA VAL A 43 -6.56 -21.87 0.15
C VAL A 43 -6.09 -20.81 1.16
N PHE A 44 -4.81 -20.87 1.56
CA PHE A 44 -4.20 -19.87 2.44
C PHE A 44 -4.28 -18.46 1.85
N GLN A 45 -3.90 -18.28 0.59
CA GLN A 45 -3.93 -16.98 -0.08
C GLN A 45 -5.35 -16.43 -0.28
N LEU A 46 -6.34 -17.31 -0.46
CA LEU A 46 -7.75 -16.93 -0.60
C LEU A 46 -8.40 -16.59 0.74
N SER A 47 -7.97 -17.27 1.82
CA SER A 47 -8.56 -17.13 3.16
C SER A 47 -8.07 -15.92 3.94
N LEU A 48 -6.89 -15.35 3.60
CA LEU A 48 -6.29 -14.18 4.25
C LEU A 48 -6.25 -14.27 5.79
N SER A 49 -6.08 -15.47 6.35
CA SER A 49 -6.15 -15.73 7.79
C SER A 49 -5.13 -14.93 8.60
N ASP A 50 -3.87 -14.90 8.17
CA ASP A 50 -2.77 -14.23 8.87
C ASP A 50 -2.45 -12.86 8.25
N THR A 51 -3.44 -11.98 8.18
CA THR A 51 -3.26 -10.62 7.63
C THR A 51 -3.42 -9.54 8.69
N SER A 52 -2.71 -8.43 8.52
CA SER A 52 -2.80 -7.25 9.38
C SER A 52 -3.04 -5.99 8.56
N LEU A 53 -3.37 -4.87 9.19
CA LEU A 53 -3.31 -3.58 8.48
C LEU A 53 -1.88 -3.25 8.03
N ALA A 54 -1.78 -2.37 7.04
CA ALA A 54 -0.52 -1.82 6.61
C ALA A 54 0.16 -1.07 7.76
N ARG A 55 1.48 -1.23 7.88
CA ARG A 55 2.25 -0.59 8.94
C ARG A 55 2.85 0.72 8.44
N ALA A 56 2.49 1.82 9.07
CA ALA A 56 3.13 3.12 8.84
C ALA A 56 4.26 3.35 9.85
N TYR A 57 5.43 3.79 9.38
CA TYR A 57 6.54 4.17 10.24
C TYR A 57 7.31 5.34 9.63
N GLY A 58 8.16 5.97 10.43
CA GLY A 58 8.82 7.22 10.08
C GLY A 58 10.31 7.03 10.11
N LEU A 59 10.96 7.26 8.97
CA LEU A 59 12.41 7.19 8.88
C LEU A 59 13.02 8.56 9.18
N PRO A 60 13.90 8.69 10.19
CA PRO A 60 14.54 9.95 10.51
C PRO A 60 15.52 10.37 9.41
N LYS A 61 15.53 11.67 9.10
CA LYS A 61 16.54 12.29 8.26
C LYS A 61 17.73 12.73 9.14
N ILE A 62 18.59 11.77 9.52
CA ILE A 62 19.68 11.96 10.50
C ILE A 62 20.67 13.09 10.21
N HIS A 63 20.73 13.58 8.97
CA HIS A 63 21.66 14.62 8.52
C HIS A 63 21.01 16.02 8.42
N LYS A 64 19.74 16.19 8.78
CA LYS A 64 19.06 17.49 8.77
C LYS A 64 18.41 17.75 10.12
N LYS A 65 18.70 18.91 10.71
CA LYS A 65 18.03 19.41 11.90
C LYS A 65 16.61 19.86 11.52
N ASP A 66 15.65 19.67 12.42
CA ASP A 66 14.27 20.18 12.31
C ASP A 66 13.46 19.71 11.09
N VAL A 67 13.87 18.61 10.44
CA VAL A 67 13.11 18.03 9.32
C VAL A 67 12.19 16.91 9.83
N PRO A 68 10.90 16.91 9.44
CA PRO A 68 9.98 15.84 9.85
C PRO A 68 10.44 14.47 9.32
N LEU A 69 10.00 13.41 10.01
CA LEU A 69 10.28 12.03 9.60
C LEU A 69 9.74 11.79 8.18
N ARG A 70 10.44 10.96 7.40
CA ARG A 70 9.91 10.47 6.13
C ARG A 70 8.88 9.37 6.41
N PRO A 71 7.58 9.55 6.13
CA PRO A 71 6.60 8.49 6.29
C PRO A 71 6.86 7.38 5.26
N ILE A 72 6.79 6.13 5.71
CA ILE A 72 6.86 4.93 4.87
C ILE A 72 5.69 4.02 5.27
N ILE A 73 4.96 3.54 4.27
CA ILE A 73 3.84 2.60 4.44
C ILE A 73 4.31 1.23 3.95
N SER A 74 4.37 0.26 4.85
CA SER A 74 4.61 -1.15 4.53
C SER A 74 3.30 -1.88 4.36
N LEU A 75 3.05 -2.37 3.14
CA LEU A 75 1.94 -3.26 2.80
C LEU A 75 2.26 -4.73 3.08
N VAL A 76 3.44 -5.05 3.64
CA VAL A 76 3.81 -6.45 3.90
C VAL A 76 2.92 -7.04 4.99
N GLY A 77 2.25 -8.14 4.66
CA GLY A 77 1.26 -8.78 5.54
C GLY A 77 -0.14 -8.15 5.46
N SER A 78 -0.34 -7.15 4.59
CA SER A 78 -1.68 -6.60 4.37
C SER A 78 -2.57 -7.55 3.56
N PRO A 79 -3.90 -7.50 3.73
CA PRO A 79 -4.81 -8.30 2.90
C PRO A 79 -4.62 -8.01 1.40
N THR A 80 -4.31 -6.76 1.05
CA THR A 80 -4.07 -6.31 -0.33
C THR A 80 -2.74 -6.76 -0.94
N TYR A 81 -1.79 -7.26 -0.14
CA TYR A 81 -0.45 -7.62 -0.60
C TYR A 81 -0.47 -8.72 -1.66
N VAL A 82 -1.33 -9.73 -1.49
CA VAL A 82 -1.47 -10.86 -2.43
C VAL A 82 -1.96 -10.36 -3.79
N LEU A 83 -2.99 -9.52 -3.80
CA LEU A 83 -3.50 -8.89 -5.02
C LEU A 83 -2.41 -8.10 -5.74
N ALA A 84 -1.69 -7.24 -5.02
CA ALA A 84 -0.60 -6.43 -5.59
C ALA A 84 0.47 -7.31 -6.25
N LYS A 85 0.84 -8.45 -5.64
CA LYS A 85 1.80 -9.40 -6.20
C LYS A 85 1.29 -10.05 -7.49
N ILE A 86 -0.01 -10.36 -7.56
CA ILE A 86 -0.64 -10.94 -8.76
C ILE A 86 -0.61 -9.94 -9.92
N PHE A 87 -0.96 -8.67 -9.66
CA PHE A 87 -0.94 -7.61 -10.65
C PHE A 87 0.48 -7.28 -11.11
N LEU A 88 1.43 -7.15 -10.19
CA LEU A 88 2.83 -6.89 -10.53
C LEU A 88 3.41 -7.96 -11.45
N ARG A 89 3.13 -9.24 -11.18
CA ARG A 89 3.60 -10.34 -12.04
C ARG A 89 3.03 -10.26 -13.46
N ARG A 90 1.88 -9.63 -13.68
CA ARG A 90 1.33 -9.38 -15.03
C ARG A 90 1.95 -8.18 -15.71
N THR A 91 2.25 -7.12 -14.97
CA THR A 91 2.75 -5.87 -15.57
C THR A 91 4.25 -5.92 -15.86
N VAL A 92 5.02 -6.77 -15.15
CA VAL A 92 6.47 -6.90 -15.37
C VAL A 92 6.81 -7.54 -16.73
N THR A 93 5.88 -8.24 -17.40
CA THR A 93 6.03 -8.67 -18.80
C THR A 93 5.80 -7.54 -19.81
N CYS A 94 5.26 -6.39 -19.38
CA CYS A 94 5.17 -5.18 -20.17
C CYS A 94 6.05 -4.10 -19.52
N ARG A 95 7.38 -4.21 -19.68
CA ARG A 95 8.27 -3.05 -19.55
C ARG A 95 8.06 -2.13 -20.75
N GLN A 96 6.90 -1.49 -20.84
CA GLN A 96 6.88 -0.18 -21.45
C GLN A 96 7.44 0.75 -20.40
N THR A 97 8.58 1.35 -20.73
CA THR A 97 9.17 2.51 -20.07
C THR A 97 8.11 3.61 -20.03
N THR A 98 7.21 3.57 -19.06
CA THR A 98 6.46 4.76 -18.71
C THR A 98 7.45 5.64 -17.98
N SER A 99 7.99 6.61 -18.72
CA SER A 99 8.67 7.77 -18.19
C SER A 99 7.72 8.41 -17.19
N PHE A 100 7.79 7.98 -15.93
CA PHE A 100 7.12 8.64 -14.83
C PHE A 100 7.65 10.07 -14.87
N PRO A 101 6.83 11.09 -15.17
CA PRO A 101 7.32 12.43 -15.15
C PRO A 101 7.68 12.68 -13.70
N ARG A 102 8.99 12.78 -13.42
CA ARG A 102 9.47 13.43 -12.21
C ARG A 102 8.76 14.77 -12.22
N ARG A 103 7.75 14.95 -11.34
CA ARG A 103 7.33 16.29 -10.94
C ARG A 103 8.60 16.92 -10.39
N GLN A 104 9.30 17.63 -11.27
CA GLN A 104 10.43 18.46 -10.89
C GLN A 104 9.87 19.39 -9.84
N GLN A 105 10.56 19.44 -8.71
CA GLN A 105 10.29 20.42 -7.69
C GLN A 105 10.35 21.79 -8.36
N LEU A 106 9.23 22.51 -8.38
CA LEU A 106 9.27 23.94 -8.59
C LEU A 106 9.86 24.52 -7.32
N ARG A 107 11.15 24.86 -7.44
CA ARG A 107 11.89 25.68 -6.50
C ARG A 107 11.92 27.09 -7.10
N LEU A 108 11.09 27.99 -6.60
CA LEU A 108 11.17 29.46 -6.72
C LEU A 108 10.33 30.03 -5.57
N GLN A 109 10.73 30.97 -4.72
CA GLN A 109 12.02 31.58 -4.37
C GLN A 109 12.03 31.69 -2.84
#